data_AF-A0A7X7C6A2-F1
#
_entry.id   AF-A0A7X7C6A2-F1
#
_cell.length_a   1.000
_cell.length_b   1.000
_cell.length_c   1.000
_cell.angle_alpha   90.00
_cell.angle_beta   90.00
_cell.angle_gamma   90.00
#
_symmetry.space_group_name_H-M   'P 1'
#
loop_
_entity.id
_entity.type
_entity.pdbx_description
1 polymer ?
#
loop_
_entity_poly.entity_id
_entity_poly.type
_entity_poly.pdbx_seq_one_letter_code
_entity_poly.pdbx_strand_id
1 'polypeptide(L)' 'MNENELRNLLEENLSKMFGLSLSEATLEQLYKASATTVNDLLRKKRKNFNTKVKQQQGKRVYYLC' A
#
# COMPACT_ATOMS: atom_id res chain seq x y z
N MET A 1 -1.44 4.50 -12.67
CA MET A 1 -1.16 5.16 -11.39
C MET A 1 -0.24 6.31 -11.72
N ASN A 2 -0.76 7.53 -11.58
CA ASN A 2 -0.04 8.76 -11.93
C ASN A 2 0.53 9.40 -10.66
N GLU A 3 1.46 10.34 -10.80
CA GLU A 3 2.13 11.00 -9.67
C GLU A 3 1.14 11.66 -8.70
N ASN A 4 0.13 12.35 -9.23
CA ASN A 4 -0.90 13.02 -8.44
C ASN A 4 -1.72 12.02 -7.60
N GLU A 5 -2.05 10.85 -8.16
CA GLU A 5 -2.79 9.82 -7.42
C GLU A 5 -1.96 9.25 -6.26
N LEU A 6 -0.65 9.08 -6.49
CA LEU A 6 0.26 8.61 -5.45
C LEU A 6 0.39 9.64 -4.32
N ARG A 7 0.47 10.92 -4.67
CA ARG A 7 0.51 12.03 -3.69
C ARG A 7 -0.75 12.06 -2.84
N ASN A 8 -1.93 11.91 -3.45
CA ASN A 8 -3.20 11.87 -2.73
C ASN A 8 -3.27 10.67 -1.77
N LEU A 9 -2.83 9.48 -2.20
CA LEU A 9 -2.79 8.30 -1.33
C LEU A 9 -1.83 8.49 -0.14
N LEU A 10 -0.71 9.17 -0.37
CA LEU A 10 0.25 9.49 0.67
C LEU A 10 -0.33 10.49 1.67
N GLU A 11 -0.99 11.56 1.20
CA GLU A 11 -1.72 12.51 2.06
C GLU A 11 -2.81 11.82 2.88
N GLU A 12 -3.60 10.96 2.23
CA GLU A 12 -4.67 10.21 2.89
C GLU A 12 -4.10 9.30 3.99
N ASN A 13 -2.99 8.61 3.72
CA ASN A 13 -2.34 7.75 4.71
C ASN A 13 -1.64 8.53 5.82
N LEU A 14 -1.02 9.67 5.51
CA LEU A 14 -0.44 10.57 6.50
C LEU A 14 -1.53 11.11 7.46
N SER A 15 -2.66 11.54 6.90
CA SER A 15 -3.83 11.99 7.65
C SER A 15 -4.42 10.87 8.51
N LYS A 16 -4.57 9.65 7.98
CA LYS A 16 -5.06 8.49 8.75
C LYS A 16 -4.14 8.07 9.89
N MET A 17 -2.83 8.11 9.67
CA MET A 17 -1.85 7.65 10.65
C MET A 17 -1.56 8.69 11.73
N PHE A 18 -1.52 9.98 11.36
CA PHE A 18 -1.00 11.04 12.22
C PHE A 18 -1.92 12.25 12.35
N GLY A 19 -2.98 12.37 11.55
CA GLY A 19 -3.88 13.53 11.56
C GLY A 19 -3.26 14.83 11.03
N LEU A 20 -2.15 14.74 10.29
CA LEU A 20 -1.36 15.88 9.84
C LEU A 20 -1.50 16.13 8.34
N SER A 21 -1.28 17.38 7.94
CA SER A 21 -1.08 17.78 6.55
C SER A 21 0.38 17.57 6.11
N LEU A 22 0.65 17.54 4.79
CA LEU A 22 2.02 17.42 4.27
C LEU A 22 2.96 18.52 4.77
N SER A 23 2.43 19.74 4.97
CA SER A 23 3.21 20.90 5.40
C SER A 23 3.70 20.79 6.85
N GLU A 24 3.02 20.02 7.68
CA GLU A 24 3.30 19.89 9.12
C GLU A 24 4.06 18.61 9.46
N ALA A 25 4.19 17.70 8.48
CA ALA A 25 4.76 16.39 8.69
C ALA A 25 6.29 16.44 8.78
N THR A 26 6.83 15.76 9.78
CA THR A 26 8.27 15.51 9.90
C THR A 26 8.74 14.49 8.86
N LEU A 27 10.04 14.50 8.56
CA LEU A 27 10.64 13.55 7.61
C LEU A 27 10.38 12.08 8.00
N GLU A 28 10.39 11.77 9.30
CA GLU A 28 10.11 10.42 9.80
C GLU A 28 8.65 10.01 9.56
N GLN A 29 7.71 10.92 9.77
CA GLN A 29 6.28 10.66 9.51
C GLN A 29 6.01 10.48 8.02
N LEU A 30 6.64 11.29 7.16
CA LEU A 30 6.56 11.14 5.71
C LEU A 30 7.12 9.81 5.23
N TYR A 31 8.26 9.37 5.78
CA TYR A 31 8.84 8.07 5.48
C TYR A 31 7.89 6.93 5.85
N LYS A 32 7.34 6.95 7.08
CA LYS A 32 6.39 5.93 7.56
C LYS A 32 5.11 5.90 6.72
N ALA A 33 4.55 7.07 6.42
CA ALA A 33 3.37 7.17 5.56
C ALA A 33 3.65 6.63 4.15
N SER A 34 4.82 6.94 3.57
CA SER A 34 5.24 6.42 2.26
C SER A 34 5.35 4.90 2.26
N ALA A 35 5.97 4.32 3.29
CA ALA A 35 6.11 2.87 3.44
C ALA A 35 4.73 2.19 3.56
N THR A 36 3.81 2.78 4.33
CA THR A 36 2.42 2.31 4.46
C THR A 36 1.70 2.36 3.11
N THR A 37 1.81 3.46 2.37
CA THR A 37 1.22 3.60 1.02
C THR A 37 1.69 2.51 0.07
N VAL A 38 2.98 2.21 0.04
CA VAL A 38 3.52 1.12 -0.79
C VAL A 38 2.99 -0.24 -0.32
N ASN A 39 2.93 -0.48 0.99
CA ASN A 39 2.39 -1.73 1.55
C ASN A 39 0.91 -1.94 1.17
N ASP A 40 0.09 -0.90 1.22
CA ASP A 40 -1.32 -0.97 0.85
C ASP A 40 -1.51 -1.29 -0.63
N LEU A 41 -0.70 -0.68 -1.50
CA LEU A 41 -0.68 -1.00 -2.93
C LEU A 41 -0.34 -2.47 -3.16
N LEU A 42 0.69 -2.99 -2.49
CA LEU A 42 1.08 -4.40 -2.58
C LEU A 42 0.01 -5.33 -2.02
N ARG A 43 -0.63 -4.98 -0.90
CA ARG A 43 -1.76 -5.73 -0.32
C ARG A 43 -2.94 -5.82 -1.28
N LYS A 44 -3.30 -4.71 -1.95
CA LYS A 44 -4.36 -4.70 -2.97
C LYS A 44 -4.01 -5.61 -4.15
N LYS A 45 -2.79 -5.52 -4.67
CA LYS A 45 -2.31 -6.40 -5.75
C LYS A 45 -2.33 -7.87 -5.34
N ARG A 46 -1.84 -8.19 -4.13
CA ARG A 46 -1.85 -9.54 -3.57
C ARG A 46 -3.27 -10.08 -3.42
N LYS A 47 -4.21 -9.28 -2.91
CA LYS A 47 -5.62 -9.67 -2.79
C LYS A 47 -6.22 -9.99 -4.16
N ASN A 48 -6.02 -9.12 -5.15
CA ASN A 48 -6.51 -9.32 -6.50
C ASN A 48 -5.93 -10.59 -7.15
N PHE A 49 -4.63 -10.81 -6.98
CA PHE A 49 -3.97 -12.02 -7.46
C PHE A 49 -4.52 -13.29 -6.81
N ASN A 50 -4.66 -13.29 -5.47
CA ASN A 50 -5.21 -14.43 -4.74
C ASN A 50 -6.64 -14.77 -5.17
N THR A 51 -7.48 -13.75 -5.40
CA THR A 51 -8.85 -13.94 -5.93
C THR A 51 -8.81 -14.59 -7.31
N LYS A 52 -7.96 -14.09 -8.23
CA LYS A 52 -7.80 -14.65 -9.58
C LYS A 52 -7.33 -16.11 -9.54
N VAL A 53 -6.30 -16.42 -8.75
CA VAL A 53 -5.78 -17.80 -8.61
C VAL A 53 -6.83 -18.73 -8.02
N LYS A 54 -7.63 -18.26 -7.05
CA LYS A 54 -8.73 -19.04 -6.46
C LYS A 54 -9.80 -19.37 -7.50
N GLN A 55 -10.17 -18.40 -8.36
CA GLN A 55 -11.14 -18.61 -9.45
C GLN A 55 -10.62 -19.59 -10.50
N GLN A 56 -9.32 -19.53 -10.81
CA GLN A 56 -8.69 -20.39 -11.82
C GLN A 56 -8.29 -21.77 -11.29
N GLN A 57 -8.45 -22.04 -9.99
CA GLN A 57 -7.99 -23.28 -9.33
C GLN A 57 -6.53 -23.64 -9.65
N GLY A 58 -5.66 -22.63 -9.80
CA GLY A 58 -4.27 -22.85 -10.19
C GLY A 58 -3.47 -23.62 -9.14
N LYS A 59 -2.55 -24.48 -9.59
CA LYS A 59 -1.61 -25.21 -8.73
C LYS A 59 -0.79 -24.24 -7.87
N ARG A 60 -0.67 -24.53 -6.58
CA ARG A 60 0.13 -23.74 -5.62
C ARG A 60 1.39 -24.49 -5.24
N VAL A 61 2.53 -23.80 -5.26
CA VAL A 61 3.81 -24.30 -4.78
C VAL A 61 4.10 -23.61 -3.46
N TYR A 62 4.32 -24.40 -2.42
CA TYR A 62 4.65 -23.91 -1.09
C TYR A 62 6.14 -24.14 -0.85
N TYR A 63 6.90 -23.06 -0.71
CA TYR A 63 8.29 -23.12 -0.28
C TYR A 63 8.31 -23.22 1.24
N LEU A 64 8.65 -24.41 1.76
CA LEU A 64 8.82 -24.69 3.18
C LEU A 64 10.29 -24.52 3.50
N CYS A 65 10.61 -23.63 4.43
CA CYS A 65 11.96 -23.35 4.89
C CYS A 65 11.99 -23.39 6.42
#